data_AF-A0A1E4LKL4-F1
#
_entry.id   AF-A0A1E4LKL4-F1
#
_cell.length_a   1.000
_cell.length_b   1.000
_cell.length_c   1.000
_cell.angle_alpha   90.00
_cell.angle_beta   90.00
_cell.angle_gamma   90.00
#
_symmetry.space_group_name_H-M   'P 1'
#
loop_
_entity.id
_entity.type
_entity.pdbx_description
1 polymer ?
#
loop_
_entity_poly.entity_id
_entity_poly.type
_entity_poly.pdbx_seq_one_letter_code
_entity_poly.pdbx_strand_id
1 'polypeptide(L)'
;MQGRPASGPLSLLRAFARIRDVIAAAQAGPALALWEQAMLVDHHLSVEVQVGGARRAARMATKSWRDPGILHFIRAKSEGGHLSARRHYLRWIQFKGTRDANGDWTPGSDRLLADYAARGYPLRALQSFPGMTIVGFLTVPLIEWLGIGPERVTAHEASPAEQYQWLRLLERHWIGAEQGNRISYTLKIFTDRHDLAAFRDIVLSEQPLVRCCAVLPSRPEQSLGYEYLPEEEVTREAFAAIVAAITEDAAEEAIDLEHLRCESGVCPI
;
A
#
# COMPACT_ATOMS: atom_id res chain seq x y z
N MET A 1 6.60 15.77 -29.36
CA MET A 1 7.69 14.92 -28.83
C MET A 1 8.85 15.82 -28.42
N GLN A 2 9.34 15.75 -27.17
CA GLN A 2 10.12 16.81 -26.50
C GLN A 2 11.60 16.98 -26.97
N GLY A 3 11.99 16.51 -28.16
CA GLY A 3 13.34 16.70 -28.70
C GLY A 3 14.49 16.13 -27.83
N ARG A 4 14.18 15.24 -26.88
CA ARG A 4 15.19 14.66 -25.98
C ARG A 4 15.87 13.46 -26.64
N PRO A 5 17.19 13.30 -26.48
CA PRO A 5 17.90 12.12 -26.96
C PRO A 5 17.33 10.86 -26.29
N ALA A 6 17.26 9.76 -27.04
CA ALA A 6 16.84 8.46 -26.50
C ALA A 6 17.78 8.04 -25.35
N SER A 7 17.26 7.30 -24.37
CA SER A 7 17.96 6.90 -23.13
C SER A 7 19.22 6.02 -23.31
N GLY A 8 19.67 5.78 -24.55
CA GLY A 8 20.78 4.89 -24.88
C GLY A 8 20.50 3.41 -24.57
N PRO A 9 21.39 2.49 -24.98
CA PRO A 9 21.17 1.05 -24.79
C PRO A 9 21.33 0.60 -23.33
N LEU A 10 22.05 1.36 -22.49
CA LEU A 10 22.38 0.97 -21.11
C LEU A 10 21.14 0.70 -20.25
N SER A 11 20.13 1.54 -20.38
CA SER A 11 18.85 1.42 -19.68
C SER A 11 18.17 0.09 -20.03
N LEU A 12 18.07 -0.22 -21.32
CA LEU A 12 17.51 -1.48 -21.80
C LEU A 12 18.33 -2.71 -21.33
N LEU A 13 19.65 -2.62 -21.38
CA LEU A 13 20.53 -3.71 -20.93
C LEU A 13 20.39 -3.99 -19.42
N ARG A 14 20.19 -2.96 -18.59
CA ARG A 14 19.90 -3.13 -17.16
C ARG A 14 18.56 -3.84 -16.93
N ALA A 15 17.52 -3.47 -17.67
CA ALA A 15 16.25 -4.20 -17.62
C ALA A 15 16.44 -5.68 -17.98
N PHE A 16 17.16 -5.99 -19.06
CA PHE A 16 17.42 -7.38 -19.44
C PHE A 16 18.21 -8.16 -18.39
N ALA A 17 19.20 -7.54 -17.74
CA ALA A 17 19.94 -8.18 -16.65
C ALA A 17 19.01 -8.53 -15.47
N ARG A 18 18.08 -7.65 -15.10
CA ARG A 18 17.09 -7.93 -14.03
C ARG A 18 16.05 -8.95 -14.44
N ILE A 19 15.58 -8.91 -15.69
CA ILE A 19 14.64 -9.89 -16.24
C ILE A 19 15.25 -11.30 -16.25
N ARG A 20 16.56 -11.42 -16.53
CA ARG A 20 17.28 -12.70 -16.41
C ARG A 20 17.18 -13.27 -15.00
N ASP A 21 17.27 -12.44 -13.96
CA ASP A 21 17.15 -12.89 -12.57
C ASP A 21 15.73 -13.40 -12.27
N VAL A 22 14.69 -12.75 -12.83
CA VAL A 22 13.30 -13.24 -12.78
C VAL A 22 13.14 -14.59 -13.49
N ILE A 23 13.74 -14.74 -14.67
CA ILE A 23 13.73 -16.00 -15.44
C ILE A 23 14.43 -17.12 -14.66
N ALA A 24 15.61 -16.84 -14.10
CA ALA A 24 16.36 -17.81 -13.31
C ALA A 24 15.58 -18.26 -12.07
N ALA A 25 14.93 -17.32 -11.36
CA ALA A 25 14.07 -17.63 -10.23
C ALA A 25 12.84 -18.47 -10.63
N ALA A 26 12.22 -18.17 -11.78
CA ALA A 26 11.12 -18.97 -12.32
C ALA A 26 11.54 -20.38 -12.75
N GLN A 27 12.78 -20.56 -13.22
CA GLN A 27 13.33 -21.86 -13.63
C GLN A 27 13.79 -22.71 -12.44
N ALA A 28 14.17 -22.09 -11.33
CA ALA A 28 14.71 -22.77 -10.15
C ALA A 28 13.65 -23.49 -9.30
N GLY A 29 12.35 -23.30 -9.56
CA GLY A 29 11.27 -24.00 -8.87
C GLY A 29 9.93 -23.25 -8.90
N PRO A 30 8.88 -23.76 -8.24
CA PRO A 30 7.50 -23.29 -8.37
C PRO A 30 7.22 -21.91 -7.72
N ALA A 31 8.25 -21.12 -7.41
CA ALA A 31 8.16 -19.95 -6.53
C ALA A 31 7.56 -18.70 -7.19
N LEU A 32 7.52 -18.61 -8.53
CA LEU A 32 6.99 -17.44 -9.22
C LEU A 32 5.87 -17.81 -10.19
N ALA A 33 4.64 -17.45 -9.83
CA ALA A 33 3.50 -17.61 -10.73
C ALA A 33 3.66 -16.72 -11.98
N LEU A 34 3.06 -17.12 -13.12
CA LEU A 34 3.19 -16.36 -14.37
C LEU A 34 2.80 -14.88 -14.24
N TRP A 35 1.79 -14.57 -13.41
CA TRP A 35 1.37 -13.20 -13.15
C TRP A 35 2.42 -12.41 -12.35
N GLU A 36 3.17 -13.05 -11.44
CA GLU A 36 4.26 -12.43 -10.67
C GLU A 36 5.44 -12.13 -11.59
N GLN A 37 5.81 -13.09 -12.44
CA GLN A 37 6.84 -12.91 -13.46
C GLN A 37 6.52 -11.73 -14.37
N ALA A 38 5.29 -11.68 -14.91
CA ALA A 38 4.83 -10.60 -15.77
C ALA A 38 4.90 -9.25 -15.06
N MET A 39 4.47 -9.18 -13.79
CA MET A 39 4.50 -7.95 -13.00
C MET A 39 5.93 -7.47 -12.70
N LEU A 40 6.85 -8.38 -12.38
CA LEU A 40 8.26 -8.07 -12.13
C LEU A 40 8.95 -7.60 -13.42
N VAL A 41 8.72 -8.28 -14.54
CA VAL A 41 9.23 -7.89 -15.86
C VAL A 41 8.70 -6.50 -16.23
N ASP A 42 7.39 -6.26 -16.09
CA ASP A 42 6.79 -4.95 -16.31
C ASP A 42 7.40 -3.88 -15.38
N HIS A 43 7.64 -4.21 -14.11
CA HIS A 43 8.31 -3.31 -13.17
C HIS A 43 9.70 -2.92 -13.70
N HIS A 44 10.53 -3.90 -14.07
CA HIS A 44 11.88 -3.65 -14.57
C HIS A 44 11.89 -2.85 -15.87
N LEU A 45 11.00 -3.15 -16.81
CA LEU A 45 10.86 -2.37 -18.05
C LEU A 45 10.35 -0.95 -17.76
N SER A 46 9.41 -0.78 -16.83
CA SER A 46 8.86 0.55 -16.48
C SER A 46 9.87 1.46 -15.80
N VAL A 47 10.83 0.89 -15.05
CA VAL A 47 11.93 1.64 -14.41
C VAL A 47 12.81 2.32 -15.47
N GLU A 48 12.93 1.73 -16.64
CA GLU A 48 13.81 2.21 -17.72
C GLU A 48 13.11 3.22 -18.65
N VAL A 49 11.77 3.24 -18.68
CA VAL A 49 10.95 4.19 -19.47
C VAL A 49 10.51 5.39 -18.61
N GLN A 50 11.42 5.94 -17.82
CA GLN A 50 11.19 7.16 -17.04
C GLN A 50 11.44 8.40 -17.91
N VAL A 51 10.50 9.35 -17.91
CA VAL A 51 10.74 10.66 -18.56
C VAL A 51 10.67 11.75 -17.50
N GLY A 52 11.78 12.45 -17.29
CA GLY A 52 11.87 13.48 -16.25
C GLY A 52 11.86 12.93 -14.83
N GLY A 53 12.32 11.69 -14.63
CA GLY A 53 12.36 11.05 -13.30
C GLY A 53 11.03 10.46 -12.82
N ALA A 54 9.92 10.75 -13.50
CA ALA A 54 8.61 10.18 -13.17
C ALA A 54 8.29 8.95 -14.05
N ARG A 55 7.77 7.88 -13.43
CA ARG A 55 7.16 6.76 -14.14
C ARG A 55 5.87 7.26 -14.83
N ARG A 56 5.82 7.28 -16.17
CA ARG A 56 4.59 7.70 -16.90
C ARG A 56 3.50 6.63 -16.96
N ALA A 57 3.84 5.39 -16.62
CA ALA A 57 2.89 4.29 -16.58
C ALA A 57 3.01 3.60 -15.23
N ALA A 58 2.26 4.07 -14.23
CA ALA A 58 1.78 3.17 -13.21
C ALA A 58 0.75 2.27 -13.92
N ARG A 59 1.18 1.10 -14.41
CA ARG A 59 0.20 0.08 -14.80
C ARG A 59 -0.51 -0.33 -13.53
N MET A 60 -1.79 0.03 -13.43
CA MET A 60 -2.66 -0.47 -12.38
C MET A 60 -2.70 -1.99 -12.52
N ALA A 61 -2.20 -2.68 -11.51
CA ALA A 61 -2.41 -4.11 -11.37
C ALA A 61 -3.54 -4.28 -10.38
N THR A 62 -4.57 -5.02 -10.77
CA THR A 62 -5.68 -5.40 -9.89
C THR A 62 -5.75 -6.92 -9.89
N LYS A 63 -6.09 -7.50 -8.74
CA LYS A 63 -6.23 -8.94 -8.58
C LYS A 63 -7.47 -9.21 -7.72
N SER A 64 -8.21 -10.25 -8.05
CA SER A 64 -9.39 -10.66 -7.29
C SER A 64 -8.97 -11.15 -5.90
N TRP A 65 -9.72 -10.77 -4.86
CA TRP A 65 -9.55 -11.32 -3.50
C TRP A 65 -9.73 -12.84 -3.44
N ARG A 66 -10.44 -13.41 -4.42
CA ARG A 66 -10.66 -14.86 -4.54
C ARG A 66 -9.51 -15.61 -5.25
N ASP A 67 -8.48 -14.90 -5.68
CA ASP A 67 -7.35 -15.51 -6.39
C ASP A 67 -6.37 -16.17 -5.39
N PRO A 68 -5.97 -17.43 -5.58
CA PRO A 68 -5.04 -18.11 -4.67
C PRO A 68 -3.70 -17.38 -4.46
N GLY A 69 -3.28 -16.54 -5.42
CA GLY A 69 -2.07 -15.73 -5.31
C GLY A 69 -2.29 -14.33 -4.72
N ILE A 70 -3.45 -14.01 -4.15
CA ILE A 70 -3.75 -12.65 -3.65
C ILE A 70 -2.76 -12.18 -2.56
N LEU A 71 -2.38 -13.07 -1.63
CA LEU A 71 -1.44 -12.72 -0.57
C LEU A 71 -0.05 -12.42 -1.12
N HIS A 72 0.38 -13.15 -2.15
CA HIS A 72 1.64 -12.86 -2.84
C HIS A 72 1.58 -11.53 -3.58
N PHE A 73 0.43 -11.21 -4.17
CA PHE A 73 0.21 -9.94 -4.86
C PHE A 73 0.28 -8.77 -3.90
N ILE A 74 -0.32 -8.89 -2.72
CA ILE A 74 -0.24 -7.90 -1.64
C ILE A 74 1.22 -7.74 -1.17
N ARG A 75 1.92 -8.85 -0.91
CA ARG A 75 3.35 -8.84 -0.52
C ARG A 75 4.24 -8.18 -1.57
N ALA A 76 4.02 -8.47 -2.85
CA ALA A 76 4.78 -7.85 -3.95
C ALA A 76 4.46 -6.36 -4.15
N LYS A 77 3.40 -5.87 -3.50
CA LYS A 77 2.98 -4.46 -3.46
C LYS A 77 3.20 -3.83 -2.08
N SER A 78 3.86 -4.51 -1.15
CA SER A 78 4.14 -3.93 0.18
C SER A 78 4.91 -2.62 0.03
N GLU A 79 4.65 -1.70 0.95
CA GLU A 79 5.18 -0.33 0.95
C GLU A 79 6.69 -0.37 0.66
N GLY A 80 7.11 0.22 -0.47
CA GLY A 80 8.49 0.11 -0.94
C GLY A 80 9.46 0.88 -0.05
N GLY A 81 10.02 1.99 -0.53
CA GLY A 81 10.81 2.89 0.33
C GLY A 81 9.94 3.79 1.21
N HIS A 82 8.62 3.65 1.19
CA HIS A 82 7.69 4.54 1.89
C HIS A 82 7.67 4.28 3.39
N LEU A 83 7.44 5.35 4.15
CA LEU A 83 7.05 5.21 5.55
C LEU A 83 5.64 4.61 5.59
N SER A 84 5.34 3.86 6.65
CA SER A 84 4.00 3.33 6.84
C SER A 84 2.98 4.46 6.91
N ALA A 85 1.88 4.30 6.17
CA ALA A 85 0.92 5.38 6.02
C ALA A 85 0.19 5.71 7.33
N ARG A 86 -0.05 4.69 8.16
CA ARG A 86 -0.86 4.73 9.38
C ARG A 86 -0.38 3.70 10.40
N ARG A 87 -0.79 3.86 11.66
CA ARG A 87 -0.45 2.92 12.74
C ARG A 87 -1.44 1.75 12.83
N HIS A 88 -2.73 2.06 12.93
CA HIS A 88 -3.82 1.08 13.05
C HIS A 88 -4.95 1.49 12.11
N TYR A 89 -5.39 0.60 11.23
CA TYR A 89 -6.39 0.96 10.23
C TYR A 89 -7.20 -0.23 9.74
N LEU A 90 -8.37 0.10 9.18
CA LEU A 90 -9.21 -0.82 8.43
C LEU A 90 -8.93 -0.65 6.94
N ARG A 91 -8.69 -1.76 6.25
CA ARG A 91 -8.73 -1.85 4.80
C ARG A 91 -10.13 -2.29 4.37
N TRP A 92 -10.83 -1.40 3.69
CA TRP A 92 -12.19 -1.62 3.23
C TRP A 92 -12.21 -2.30 1.87
N ILE A 93 -12.71 -3.54 1.84
CA ILE A 93 -12.83 -4.33 0.62
C ILE A 93 -14.29 -4.43 0.22
N GLN A 94 -14.57 -4.12 -1.04
CA GLN A 94 -15.93 -4.08 -1.58
C GLN A 94 -16.36 -5.46 -2.09
N PHE A 95 -17.53 -5.90 -1.63
CA PHE A 95 -18.20 -7.13 -2.05
C PHE A 95 -19.56 -6.81 -2.66
N LYS A 96 -19.99 -7.64 -3.61
CA LYS A 96 -21.34 -7.57 -4.16
C LYS A 96 -22.33 -8.14 -3.15
N GLY A 97 -23.37 -7.40 -2.82
CA GLY A 97 -24.45 -7.84 -1.93
C GLY A 97 -24.80 -6.79 -0.89
N THR A 98 -26.07 -6.78 -0.50
CA THR A 98 -26.62 -5.97 0.60
C THR A 98 -27.71 -6.79 1.29
N ARG A 99 -28.09 -6.36 2.51
CA ARG A 99 -29.24 -6.93 3.22
C ARG A 99 -30.54 -6.25 2.77
N ASP A 100 -31.63 -7.00 2.78
CA ASP A 100 -32.98 -6.50 2.55
C ASP A 100 -33.60 -5.94 3.85
N ALA A 101 -34.89 -5.55 3.78
CA ALA A 101 -35.61 -4.99 4.92
C ALA A 101 -35.80 -5.99 6.09
N ASN A 102 -35.72 -7.29 5.83
CA ASN A 102 -35.82 -8.34 6.84
C ASN A 102 -34.44 -8.66 7.45
N GLY A 103 -33.37 -8.09 6.91
CA GLY A 103 -31.99 -8.34 7.32
C GLY A 103 -31.34 -9.50 6.57
N ASP A 104 -32.02 -10.11 5.59
CA ASP A 104 -31.49 -11.23 4.81
C ASP A 104 -30.60 -10.75 3.66
N TRP A 105 -29.57 -11.51 3.32
CA TRP A 105 -28.73 -11.20 2.17
C TRP A 105 -29.53 -11.35 0.87
N THR A 106 -29.52 -10.30 0.04
CA THR A 106 -30.22 -10.30 -1.25
C THR A 106 -29.70 -11.40 -2.19
N PRO A 107 -30.56 -11.99 -3.05
CA PRO A 107 -30.15 -13.03 -3.99
C PRO A 107 -28.96 -12.61 -4.86
N GLY A 108 -27.93 -13.45 -4.93
CA GLY A 108 -26.72 -13.17 -5.69
C GLY A 108 -25.68 -12.31 -4.97
N SER A 109 -25.86 -12.07 -3.66
CA SER A 109 -24.80 -11.58 -2.77
C SER A 109 -23.61 -12.55 -2.72
N ASP A 110 -22.41 -12.00 -2.51
CA ASP A 110 -21.20 -12.78 -2.30
C ASP A 110 -21.35 -13.63 -1.04
N ARG A 111 -21.00 -14.91 -1.14
CA ARG A 111 -21.16 -15.88 -0.04
C ARG A 111 -20.29 -15.52 1.16
N LEU A 112 -19.17 -14.83 0.94
CA LEU A 112 -18.26 -14.41 2.00
C LEU A 112 -18.85 -13.34 2.92
N LEU A 113 -19.86 -12.57 2.46
CA LEU A 113 -20.48 -11.52 3.28
C LEU A 113 -21.19 -12.08 4.52
N ALA A 114 -21.85 -13.23 4.38
CA ALA A 114 -22.52 -13.89 5.50
C ALA A 114 -21.50 -14.40 6.53
N ASP A 115 -20.39 -14.97 6.05
CA ASP A 115 -19.31 -15.48 6.87
C ASP A 115 -18.59 -14.36 7.64
N TYR A 116 -18.15 -13.30 6.95
CA TYR A 116 -17.53 -12.14 7.59
C TYR A 116 -18.45 -11.46 8.61
N ALA A 117 -19.75 -11.34 8.30
CA ALA A 117 -20.72 -10.81 9.26
C ALA A 117 -20.87 -11.71 10.50
N ALA A 118 -20.96 -13.02 10.32
CA ALA A 118 -21.05 -13.97 11.43
C ALA A 118 -19.78 -14.00 12.29
N ARG A 119 -18.62 -13.75 11.68
CA ARG A 119 -17.34 -13.63 12.36
C ARG A 119 -17.10 -12.28 13.02
N GLY A 120 -18.03 -11.33 12.94
CA GLY A 120 -17.91 -10.04 13.63
C GLY A 120 -17.06 -8.98 12.92
N TYR A 121 -16.70 -9.18 11.65
CA TYR A 121 -16.00 -8.14 10.89
C TYR A 121 -16.88 -6.88 10.73
N PRO A 122 -16.29 -5.67 10.67
CA PRO A 122 -17.02 -4.46 10.33
C PRO A 122 -17.57 -4.51 8.91
N LEU A 123 -18.87 -4.27 8.75
CA LEU A 123 -19.55 -4.19 7.45
C LEU A 123 -20.29 -2.86 7.28
N ARG A 124 -20.26 -2.29 6.07
CA ARG A 124 -21.04 -1.10 5.70
C ARG A 124 -21.61 -1.23 4.29
N ALA A 125 -22.93 -1.15 4.15
CA ALA A 125 -23.58 -1.07 2.84
C ALA A 125 -23.30 0.31 2.21
N LEU A 126 -23.00 0.34 0.91
CA LEU A 126 -22.66 1.58 0.21
C LEU A 126 -23.89 2.25 -0.41
N GLN A 127 -23.99 3.56 -0.23
CA GLN A 127 -24.97 4.43 -0.86
C GLN A 127 -24.54 4.83 -2.28
N SER A 128 -23.25 5.12 -2.47
CA SER A 128 -22.69 5.55 -3.77
C SER A 128 -22.62 4.40 -4.78
N PHE A 129 -22.59 3.15 -4.28
CA PHE A 129 -22.59 1.94 -5.09
C PHE A 129 -23.68 0.97 -4.59
N PRO A 130 -24.95 1.20 -4.97
CA PRO A 130 -26.06 0.36 -4.53
C PRO A 130 -25.83 -1.12 -4.84
N GLY A 131 -26.20 -1.99 -3.91
CA GLY A 131 -25.99 -3.43 -4.05
C GLY A 131 -24.55 -3.88 -3.71
N MET A 132 -23.74 -3.01 -3.12
CA MET A 132 -22.39 -3.34 -2.65
C MET A 132 -22.27 -3.10 -1.14
N THR A 133 -21.47 -3.94 -0.48
CA THR A 133 -21.11 -3.82 0.94
C THR A 133 -19.60 -3.88 1.07
N ILE A 134 -19.01 -3.01 1.88
CA ILE A 134 -17.59 -3.08 2.23
C ILE A 134 -17.40 -3.86 3.53
N VAL A 135 -16.34 -4.65 3.58
CA VAL A 135 -15.87 -5.38 4.76
C VAL A 135 -14.53 -4.79 5.19
N GLY A 136 -14.39 -4.45 6.47
CA GLY A 136 -13.19 -3.84 7.03
C GLY A 136 -12.23 -4.88 7.56
N PHE A 137 -11.05 -5.02 6.94
CA PHE A 137 -9.99 -5.90 7.40
C PHE A 137 -8.97 -5.11 8.21
N LEU A 138 -8.68 -5.58 9.40
CA LEU A 138 -7.75 -4.92 10.30
C LEU A 138 -6.33 -5.07 9.78
N THR A 139 -5.55 -4.01 9.87
CA THR A 139 -4.15 -4.01 9.45
C THR A 139 -3.29 -3.19 10.39
N VAL A 140 -2.14 -3.75 10.75
CA VAL A 140 -1.07 -3.10 11.51
C VAL A 140 0.24 -3.30 10.75
N PRO A 141 0.97 -2.23 10.40
CA PRO A 141 2.23 -2.34 9.66
C PRO A 141 3.35 -2.91 10.52
N LEU A 142 4.35 -3.52 9.88
CA LEU A 142 5.49 -4.16 10.56
C LEU A 142 6.17 -3.22 11.58
N ILE A 143 6.23 -1.92 11.30
CA ILE A 143 6.90 -0.94 12.16
C ILE A 143 6.30 -0.85 13.58
N GLU A 144 5.00 -1.12 13.75
CA GLU A 144 4.37 -1.15 15.07
C GLU A 144 4.83 -2.36 15.92
N TRP A 145 5.36 -3.41 15.29
CA TRP A 145 5.82 -4.63 15.94
C TRP A 145 7.30 -4.59 16.33
N LEU A 146 8.09 -3.73 15.70
CA LEU A 146 9.55 -3.72 15.85
C LEU A 146 10.06 -3.15 17.19
N GLY A 147 9.15 -2.75 18.10
CA GLY A 147 9.53 -2.25 19.42
C GLY A 147 10.30 -0.92 19.39
N ILE A 148 10.17 -0.15 18.31
CA ILE A 148 10.84 1.15 18.11
C ILE A 148 10.41 2.19 19.16
N GLY A 149 9.26 1.98 19.82
CA GLY A 149 8.77 2.84 20.87
C GLY A 149 8.02 4.07 20.34
N PRO A 150 7.89 5.14 21.13
CA PRO A 150 7.09 6.31 20.77
C PRO A 150 7.69 7.15 19.64
N GLU A 151 8.97 6.96 19.32
CA GLU A 151 9.69 7.72 18.29
C GLU A 151 9.33 7.32 16.84
N ARG A 152 8.50 6.28 16.66
CA ARG A 152 8.02 5.88 15.33
C ARG A 152 7.12 6.98 14.73
N VAL A 153 7.29 7.20 13.44
CA VAL A 153 6.59 8.25 12.69
C VAL A 153 5.99 7.65 11.41
N THR A 154 4.71 7.90 11.19
CA THR A 154 4.02 7.53 9.94
C THR A 154 4.26 8.56 8.84
N ALA A 155 3.93 8.22 7.60
CA ALA A 155 4.00 9.16 6.47
C ALA A 155 3.14 10.42 6.67
N HIS A 156 2.07 10.36 7.48
CA HIS A 156 1.17 11.49 7.74
C HIS A 156 1.64 12.39 8.88
N GLU A 157 2.45 11.84 9.78
CA GLU A 157 3.09 12.52 10.92
C GLU A 157 4.41 13.18 10.51
N ALA A 158 5.18 12.54 9.62
CA ALA A 158 6.47 13.05 9.17
C ALA A 158 6.33 14.34 8.35
N SER A 159 7.12 15.34 8.69
CA SER A 159 7.27 16.57 7.90
C SER A 159 7.88 16.27 6.52
N PRO A 160 7.68 17.15 5.52
CA PRO A 160 8.33 16.99 4.22
C PRO A 160 9.86 16.82 4.32
N ALA A 161 10.51 17.62 5.17
CA ALA A 161 11.96 17.55 5.37
C ALA A 161 12.43 16.19 5.92
N GLU A 162 11.68 15.61 6.86
CA GLU A 162 11.97 14.27 7.39
C GLU A 162 11.79 13.18 6.33
N GLN A 163 10.75 13.27 5.50
CA GLN A 163 10.54 12.33 4.40
C GLN A 163 11.65 12.44 3.33
N TYR A 164 12.10 13.64 2.99
CA TYR A 164 13.27 13.83 2.12
C TYR A 164 14.56 13.32 2.76
N GLN A 165 14.74 13.52 4.08
CA GLN A 165 15.89 12.97 4.81
C GLN A 165 15.90 11.45 4.79
N TRP A 166 14.75 10.82 5.00
CA TRP A 166 14.57 9.38 4.87
C TRP A 166 14.96 8.89 3.47
N LEU A 167 14.50 9.59 2.43
CA LEU A 167 14.86 9.26 1.05
C LEU A 167 16.37 9.35 0.79
N ARG A 168 17.04 10.39 1.32
CA ARG A 168 18.51 10.52 1.25
C ARG A 168 19.23 9.37 1.95
N LEU A 169 18.72 8.92 3.10
CA LEU A 169 19.28 7.78 3.83
C LEU A 169 19.17 6.49 3.00
N LEU A 170 18.00 6.23 2.41
CA LEU A 170 17.83 5.09 1.54
C LEU A 170 18.71 5.18 0.28
N GLU A 171 18.82 6.35 -0.36
CA GLU A 171 19.71 6.50 -1.52
C GLU A 171 21.19 6.26 -1.15
N ARG A 172 21.61 6.71 0.03
CA ARG A 172 22.98 6.53 0.51
C ARG A 172 23.28 5.08 0.93
N HIS A 173 22.38 4.44 1.67
CA HIS A 173 22.67 3.19 2.36
C HIS A 173 22.06 1.96 1.69
N TRP A 174 20.89 2.11 1.04
CA TRP A 174 20.24 1.02 0.33
C TRP A 174 20.68 0.93 -1.12
N ILE A 175 20.65 2.05 -1.86
CA ILE A 175 21.16 2.08 -3.24
C ILE A 175 22.69 2.13 -3.24
N GLY A 176 23.28 3.01 -2.42
CA GLY A 176 24.73 3.14 -2.35
C GLY A 176 25.37 3.79 -3.58
N ALA A 177 26.70 3.79 -3.59
CA ALA A 177 27.51 4.46 -4.61
C ALA A 177 27.55 3.69 -5.94
N GLU A 178 27.50 2.36 -5.88
CA GLU A 178 27.76 1.49 -7.04
C GLU A 178 26.50 0.89 -7.68
N GLN A 179 25.37 0.86 -6.96
CA GLN A 179 24.11 0.33 -7.49
C GLN A 179 23.26 1.45 -8.11
N GLY A 180 22.54 1.15 -9.20
CA GLY A 180 21.81 2.16 -9.97
C GLY A 180 20.34 1.85 -10.21
N ASN A 181 19.44 2.68 -9.65
CA ASN A 181 18.60 3.60 -10.43
C ASN A 181 18.07 4.72 -9.50
N ARG A 182 16.84 4.64 -8.98
CA ARG A 182 16.21 5.65 -8.09
C ARG A 182 15.19 4.98 -7.17
N ILE A 183 14.85 5.62 -6.06
CA ILE A 183 13.74 5.19 -5.20
C ILE A 183 12.46 5.84 -5.74
N SER A 184 11.45 5.03 -6.02
CA SER A 184 10.13 5.53 -6.41
C SER A 184 9.40 5.97 -5.15
N TYR A 185 9.45 7.26 -4.84
CA TYR A 185 8.81 7.82 -3.65
C TYR A 185 7.76 8.85 -4.05
N THR A 186 6.61 8.79 -3.40
CA THR A 186 5.53 9.78 -3.52
C THR A 186 5.35 10.45 -2.17
N LEU A 187 5.71 11.72 -2.09
CA LEU A 187 5.59 12.53 -0.88
C LEU A 187 4.28 13.33 -0.94
N LYS A 188 3.41 13.14 0.04
CA LYS A 188 2.17 13.92 0.16
C LYS A 188 2.47 15.26 0.83
N ILE A 189 2.14 16.37 0.16
CA ILE A 189 2.15 17.69 0.79
C ILE A 189 0.70 18.11 1.02
N PHE A 190 0.36 18.25 2.29
CA PHE A 190 -0.98 18.62 2.73
C PHE A 190 -1.22 20.12 2.55
N THR A 191 -2.19 20.45 1.70
CA THR A 191 -2.49 21.82 1.24
C THR A 191 -3.14 22.71 2.30
N ASP A 192 -3.62 22.13 3.40
CA ASP A 192 -4.06 22.83 4.61
C ASP A 192 -2.89 23.20 5.53
N ARG A 193 -1.72 22.58 5.36
CA ARG A 193 -0.51 22.82 6.16
C ARG A 193 0.53 23.66 5.42
N HIS A 194 0.58 23.54 4.09
CA HIS A 194 1.54 24.24 3.25
C HIS A 194 0.82 24.96 2.11
N ASP A 195 1.02 26.27 2.03
CA ASP A 195 0.57 27.07 0.90
C ASP A 195 1.51 26.91 -0.33
N LEU A 196 1.19 27.61 -1.41
CA LEU A 196 1.97 27.54 -2.64
C LEU A 196 3.41 28.06 -2.48
N ALA A 197 3.64 29.05 -1.61
CA ALA A 197 4.97 29.60 -1.38
C ALA A 197 5.82 28.58 -0.62
N ALA A 198 5.31 28.05 0.50
CA ALA A 198 5.96 27.00 1.27
C ALA A 198 6.24 25.75 0.42
N PHE A 199 5.30 25.34 -0.45
CA PHE A 199 5.51 24.26 -1.40
C PHE A 199 6.71 24.52 -2.33
N ARG A 200 6.82 25.74 -2.89
CA ARG A 200 7.94 26.10 -3.77
C ARG A 200 9.26 26.05 -3.01
N ASP A 201 9.29 26.57 -1.80
CA ASP A 201 10.49 26.59 -0.98
C ASP A 201 10.96 25.16 -0.67
N ILE A 202 10.04 24.26 -0.27
CA ILE A 202 10.34 22.84 -0.04
C ILE A 202 10.92 22.19 -1.30
N VAL A 203 10.26 22.38 -2.46
CA VAL A 203 10.73 21.76 -3.71
C VAL A 203 12.09 22.32 -4.12
N LEU A 204 12.34 23.62 -3.94
CA LEU A 204 13.62 24.23 -4.28
C LEU A 204 14.76 23.78 -3.36
N SER A 205 14.49 23.62 -2.06
CA SER A 205 15.52 23.23 -1.09
C SER A 205 15.78 21.73 -1.07
N GLU A 206 14.75 20.89 -1.16
CA GLU A 206 14.87 19.45 -0.91
C GLU A 206 14.99 18.60 -2.18
N GLN A 207 14.22 18.92 -3.23
CA GLN A 207 14.16 18.10 -4.45
C GLN A 207 15.52 17.92 -5.15
N PRO A 208 16.43 18.92 -5.21
CA PRO A 208 17.76 18.75 -5.80
C PRO A 208 18.68 17.80 -5.02
N LEU A 209 18.36 17.50 -3.76
CA LEU A 209 19.18 16.68 -2.87
C LEU A 209 18.88 15.17 -2.98
N VAL A 210 17.90 14.79 -3.81
CA VAL A 210 17.47 13.40 -4.01
C VAL A 210 17.40 13.07 -5.51
N ARG A 211 17.59 11.81 -5.90
CA ARG A 211 17.57 11.41 -7.31
C ARG A 211 16.17 11.47 -7.92
N CYS A 212 15.13 11.16 -7.15
CA CYS A 212 13.73 11.30 -7.57
C CYS A 212 12.77 11.31 -6.38
N CYS A 213 11.83 12.25 -6.38
CA CYS A 213 10.65 12.23 -5.56
C CYS A 213 9.47 12.82 -6.35
N ALA A 214 8.32 12.15 -6.36
CA ALA A 214 7.09 12.70 -6.91
C ALA A 214 6.30 13.36 -5.78
N VAL A 215 6.03 14.66 -5.90
CA VAL A 215 5.25 15.37 -4.88
C VAL A 215 3.78 15.38 -5.27
N LEU A 216 2.92 14.94 -4.35
CA LEU A 216 1.47 14.89 -4.50
C LEU A 216 0.81 15.89 -3.54
N PRO A 217 0.31 17.04 -4.05
CA PRO A 217 -0.55 17.91 -3.27
C PRO A 217 -1.80 17.14 -2.85
N SER A 218 -2.04 17.08 -1.54
CA SER A 218 -3.13 16.32 -0.94
C SER A 218 -3.97 17.23 -0.05
N ARG A 219 -5.24 16.89 0.11
CA ARG A 219 -6.11 17.49 1.12
C ARG A 219 -6.30 16.52 2.29
N PRO A 220 -6.64 17.00 3.49
CA PRO A 220 -7.06 16.14 4.57
C PRO A 220 -8.19 15.22 4.11
N GLU A 221 -8.14 13.98 4.53
CA GLU A 221 -9.04 12.91 4.10
C GLU A 221 -10.51 13.24 4.35
N GLN A 222 -10.80 13.88 5.49
CA GLN A 222 -12.14 14.30 5.87
C GLN A 222 -12.74 15.34 4.91
N SER A 223 -11.91 16.00 4.10
CA SER A 223 -12.34 17.04 3.14
C SER A 223 -12.57 16.52 1.72
N LEU A 224 -12.32 15.22 1.45
CA LEU A 224 -12.39 14.66 0.11
C LEU A 224 -13.81 14.34 -0.35
N GLY A 225 -14.80 14.34 0.55
CA GLY A 225 -16.22 14.13 0.23
C GLY A 225 -16.57 12.71 -0.25
N TYR A 226 -15.66 11.75 -0.07
CA TYR A 226 -15.92 10.35 -0.36
C TYR A 226 -16.74 9.72 0.76
N GLU A 227 -17.67 8.82 0.38
CA GLU A 227 -18.45 8.03 1.35
C GLU A 227 -17.56 7.17 2.25
N TYR A 228 -16.47 6.64 1.68
CA TYR A 228 -15.45 5.92 2.41
C TYR A 228 -14.09 6.04 1.70
N LEU A 229 -13.02 5.80 2.45
CA LEU A 229 -11.68 5.62 1.91
C LEU A 229 -11.33 4.14 1.92
N PRO A 230 -10.51 3.65 0.97
CA PRO A 230 -10.03 2.26 0.99
C PRO A 230 -9.28 1.89 2.27
N GLU A 231 -8.65 2.87 2.93
CA GLU A 231 -7.96 2.70 4.20
C GLU A 231 -8.41 3.79 5.18
N GLU A 232 -8.95 3.36 6.32
CA GLU A 232 -9.50 4.22 7.37
C GLU A 232 -8.74 4.01 8.67
N GLU A 233 -8.12 5.07 9.17
CA GLU A 233 -7.39 5.03 10.45
C GLU A 233 -8.35 4.89 11.62
N VAL A 234 -7.97 4.05 12.59
CA VAL A 234 -8.74 3.84 13.81
C VAL A 234 -7.84 4.04 15.02
N THR A 235 -8.41 4.46 16.15
CA THR A 235 -7.64 4.54 17.39
C THR A 235 -7.25 3.14 17.84
N ARG A 236 -6.20 3.04 18.66
CA ARG A 236 -5.74 1.75 19.20
C ARG A 236 -6.84 1.05 20.00
N GLU A 237 -7.63 1.80 20.75
CA GLU A 237 -8.73 1.29 21.57
C GLU A 237 -9.86 0.75 20.68
N ALA A 238 -10.24 1.49 19.64
CA ALA A 238 -11.22 1.04 18.66
C ALA A 238 -10.74 -0.19 17.91
N PHE A 239 -9.46 -0.21 17.52
CA PHE A 239 -8.82 -1.36 16.90
C PHE A 239 -8.92 -2.61 17.79
N ALA A 240 -8.53 -2.48 19.06
CA ALA A 240 -8.62 -3.55 20.05
C ALA A 240 -10.04 -4.08 20.26
N ALA A 241 -11.03 -3.18 20.31
CA ALA A 241 -12.43 -3.56 20.43
C ALA A 241 -12.92 -4.37 19.22
N ILE A 242 -12.51 -3.99 18.01
CA ILE A 242 -12.87 -4.73 16.78
C ILE A 242 -12.18 -6.10 16.77
N VAL A 243 -10.88 -6.17 17.12
CA VAL A 243 -10.15 -7.44 17.21
C VAL A 243 -10.83 -8.41 18.17
N ALA A 244 -11.24 -7.93 19.35
CA ALA A 244 -11.91 -8.74 20.37
C ALA A 244 -13.29 -9.25 19.94
N ALA A 245 -13.95 -8.55 19.00
CA ALA A 245 -15.24 -8.95 18.46
C ALA A 245 -15.15 -10.03 17.37
N ILE A 246 -13.97 -10.24 16.77
CA ILE A 246 -13.80 -11.19 15.65
C ILE A 246 -13.51 -12.61 16.14
N THR A 247 -14.19 -13.63 15.60
CA THR A 247 -14.06 -15.05 15.98
C THR A 247 -13.05 -15.84 15.10
N GLU A 248 -12.49 -16.95 15.63
CA GLU A 248 -11.20 -17.57 15.24
C GLU A 248 -11.15 -18.53 14.03
N ASP A 249 -12.27 -18.94 13.42
CA ASP A 249 -12.33 -20.20 12.64
C ASP A 249 -11.71 -20.20 11.21
N ALA A 250 -10.64 -19.43 10.91
CA ALA A 250 -9.92 -19.56 9.62
C ALA A 250 -8.40 -19.59 9.73
N ALA A 251 -7.82 -20.73 9.36
CA ALA A 251 -6.41 -21.10 9.59
C ALA A 251 -5.33 -20.23 8.91
N GLU A 252 -5.65 -19.37 7.93
CA GLU A 252 -4.67 -18.42 7.34
C GLU A 252 -4.85 -16.98 7.85
N GLU A 253 -6.08 -16.53 8.10
CA GLU A 253 -6.35 -15.25 8.77
C GLU A 253 -6.00 -15.33 10.26
N ALA A 254 -6.05 -16.52 10.87
CA ALA A 254 -5.77 -16.75 12.28
C ALA A 254 -4.33 -16.37 12.67
N ILE A 255 -3.34 -16.56 11.79
CA ILE A 255 -1.97 -16.14 12.07
C ILE A 255 -1.92 -14.62 12.19
N ASP A 256 -2.42 -13.88 11.20
CA ASP A 256 -2.47 -12.41 11.28
C ASP A 256 -3.35 -11.94 12.45
N LEU A 257 -4.48 -12.60 12.74
CA LEU A 257 -5.40 -12.22 13.81
C LEU A 257 -4.85 -12.49 15.22
N GLU A 258 -4.14 -13.60 15.42
CA GLU A 258 -3.45 -13.93 16.67
C GLU A 258 -2.38 -12.88 16.98
N HIS A 259 -1.61 -12.47 15.97
CA HIS A 259 -0.69 -11.34 16.09
C HIS A 259 -1.45 -10.05 16.48
N LEU A 260 -2.53 -9.69 15.77
CA LEU A 260 -3.35 -8.51 16.07
C LEU A 260 -3.95 -8.50 17.49
N ARG A 261 -4.34 -9.67 18.00
CA ARG A 261 -4.82 -9.85 19.38
C ARG A 261 -3.73 -9.57 20.41
N CYS A 262 -2.50 -9.96 20.12
CA CYS A 262 -1.42 -9.70 21.05
C CYS A 262 -1.06 -8.21 21.14
N GLU A 263 -1.23 -7.45 20.06
CA GLU A 263 -1.04 -5.98 20.07
C GLU A 263 -2.16 -5.22 20.81
N SER A 264 -3.40 -5.71 20.70
CA SER A 264 -4.56 -5.16 21.40
C SER A 264 -4.63 -5.53 22.89
N GLY A 265 -3.66 -6.31 23.39
CA GLY A 265 -3.57 -6.70 24.81
C GLY A 265 -4.37 -7.95 25.18
N VAL A 266 -4.74 -8.77 24.20
CA VAL A 266 -5.58 -9.97 24.36
C VAL A 266 -4.81 -11.24 23.94
N CYS A 267 -3.51 -11.34 24.24
CA CYS A 267 -2.74 -12.55 23.89
C CYS A 267 -3.35 -13.78 24.62
N PRO A 268 -3.67 -14.88 23.93
CA PRO A 268 -3.87 -16.16 24.60
C PRO A 268 -2.54 -16.60 25.24
N ILE A 269 -2.62 -17.18 26.45
CA ILE A 269 -1.45 -17.72 27.18
C ILE A 269 -1.05 -19.06 26.56
#